data_AF-A0A3R7MBL0-F1
#
_entry.id   AF-A0A3R7MBL0-F1
#
_cell.length_a   1.000
_cell.length_b   1.000
_cell.length_c   1.000
_cell.angle_alpha   90.00
_cell.angle_beta   90.00
_cell.angle_gamma   90.00
#
_symmetry.space_group_name_H-M   'P 1'
#
loop_
_entity.id
_entity.type
_entity.pdbx_description
1 polymer ?
#
loop_
_entity_poly.entity_id
_entity_poly.type
_entity_poly.pdbx_seq_one_letter_code
_entity_poly.pdbx_strand_id
1 'polypeptide(L)'
;MAVLSLWLPPRGGAGGEGVETPWGRAERRPPHARLWQSSYIPLTLQNTAPDDAAEVLSALSFLLPAAQRRDRLVQQLEEILGFGTRVAGSSSPGQQKMIDFSVAAGKWRPPREALFHLAAPPPSPASRWRLEWDKFTDTTPLGPRNFSNIIFNFEGGYAFRRALARETRNRTTPRRRRRRSFAVSDAAAKDRNSGMWRSSMADEKLQHVVLAAHWDSKFFADMEFLGACDSALPVVYLLETMRMITVLSDTSDVLRAAAVTAGNRDVCAQLRQALSPAYRTVLRYYYADDDDFIRCLSGGKTRVANASDATETDAHVAPRAGGDWLRLLRHVDNLPALTVVFFDGEEAFVSWQGEDHTYGSRHLAKLWQQTRFAAASRDRSAADADSALSRLDAIDLFALYDLMGPAGTQFHNYFPDQSGKAFALLAEVEEAHRLRAERLACLSKQLMDAQGTCSPQLPEVWCRHGSPHDMFTIYGVPRLAGPLLHRTDLAELWITPPAPCGTNSAGHHAQNIFFPVGEKWARGPRLAGGVTVEDDHIHWMGTQRVLHLIPWPFPSSWHTARDDGSDIDAGTVVDLCRVLEAFVLRLGEGWMHE
;
A
#
# COMPACT_ATOMS: atom_id res chain seq x y z
N MET A 1 -8.00 -38.80 -6.16
CA MET A 1 -6.71 -38.23 -6.63
C MET A 1 -5.94 -37.82 -5.39
N ALA A 2 -4.73 -38.36 -5.22
CA ALA A 2 -3.97 -38.29 -3.98
C ALA A 2 -3.47 -36.86 -3.70
N VAL A 3 -3.78 -36.37 -2.50
CA VAL A 3 -3.29 -35.11 -1.93
C VAL A 3 -1.87 -35.35 -1.45
N LEU A 4 -0.90 -34.61 -1.99
CA LEU A 4 0.45 -34.55 -1.44
C LEU A 4 0.49 -33.42 -0.42
N SER A 5 0.15 -33.75 0.83
CA SER A 5 0.48 -32.93 2.00
C SER A 5 1.98 -33.12 2.26
N LEU A 6 2.79 -32.11 1.97
CA LEU A 6 4.23 -32.15 2.24
C LEU A 6 4.46 -31.95 3.74
N TRP A 7 4.67 -33.07 4.42
CA TRP A 7 5.21 -33.16 5.78
C TRP A 7 6.73 -33.30 5.72
N LEU A 8 7.47 -32.54 6.54
CA LEU A 8 8.86 -32.82 6.87
C LEU A 8 8.95 -33.13 8.38
N PRO A 9 9.52 -34.28 8.79
CA PRO A 9 9.74 -34.59 10.19
C PRO A 9 10.96 -33.82 10.74
N PRO A 10 11.11 -33.70 12.06
CA PRO A 10 12.26 -33.02 12.66
C PRO A 10 13.52 -33.86 12.40
N ARG A 11 14.52 -33.28 11.72
CA ARG A 11 15.82 -33.94 11.53
C ARG A 11 16.79 -33.54 12.63
N GLY A 12 17.04 -34.46 13.54
CA GLY A 12 18.37 -34.64 14.12
C GLY A 12 19.22 -35.57 13.25
N GLY A 13 20.53 -35.31 13.22
CA GLY A 13 21.56 -36.28 12.79
C GLY A 13 22.08 -36.14 11.36
N ALA A 14 23.39 -35.92 11.26
CA ALA A 14 24.19 -35.71 10.05
C ALA A 14 24.22 -36.89 9.05
N GLY A 15 24.46 -36.57 7.78
CA GLY A 15 24.80 -37.53 6.72
C GLY A 15 24.37 -37.02 5.35
N GLY A 16 25.32 -36.53 4.54
CA GLY A 16 25.05 -35.95 3.23
C GLY A 16 24.75 -36.98 2.14
N GLU A 17 23.94 -36.54 1.17
CA GLU A 17 24.14 -36.76 -0.27
C GLU A 17 23.06 -35.93 -1.01
N GLY A 18 23.52 -35.02 -1.88
CA GLY A 18 22.68 -34.02 -2.53
C GLY A 18 21.98 -34.56 -3.76
N VAL A 19 20.67 -34.30 -3.87
CA VAL A 19 19.90 -34.44 -5.10
C VAL A 19 19.75 -33.05 -5.71
N GLU A 20 20.36 -32.86 -6.88
CA GLU A 20 20.24 -31.63 -7.67
C GLU A 20 18.83 -31.51 -8.28
N THR A 21 18.17 -30.37 -8.09
CA THR A 21 16.98 -29.96 -8.86
C THR A 21 17.38 -28.92 -9.92
N PRO A 22 16.64 -28.78 -11.04
CA PRO A 22 17.05 -27.94 -12.19
C PRO A 22 17.12 -26.43 -11.93
N TRP A 23 16.83 -25.99 -10.71
CA TRP A 23 16.84 -24.57 -10.30
C TRP A 23 17.93 -24.26 -9.25
N GLY A 24 18.89 -25.18 -9.07
CA GLY A 24 20.02 -25.04 -8.18
C GLY A 24 21.10 -24.10 -8.71
N ARG A 25 20.88 -22.78 -8.61
CA ARG A 25 21.98 -21.87 -8.30
C ARG A 25 21.69 -21.28 -6.93
N ALA A 26 22.41 -21.77 -5.93
CA ALA A 26 22.64 -21.00 -4.72
C ALA A 26 23.27 -19.67 -5.15
N GLU A 27 22.47 -18.62 -5.22
CA GLU A 27 22.99 -17.27 -5.37
C GLU A 27 23.88 -17.02 -4.16
N ARG A 28 25.19 -16.95 -4.44
CA ARG A 28 26.16 -16.47 -3.47
C ARG A 28 25.68 -15.09 -3.05
N ARG A 29 25.32 -14.94 -1.77
CA ARG A 29 25.06 -13.64 -1.13
C ARG A 29 26.12 -12.65 -1.63
N PRO A 30 25.75 -11.59 -2.37
CA PRO A 30 26.64 -10.46 -2.53
C PRO A 30 27.03 -9.96 -1.13
N PRO A 31 28.19 -9.33 -0.95
CA PRO A 31 28.61 -8.82 0.36
C PRO A 31 27.73 -7.61 0.75
N HIS A 32 26.52 -7.88 1.23
CA HIS A 32 25.49 -6.87 1.55
C HIS A 32 25.75 -6.11 2.86
N ALA A 33 26.70 -6.54 3.69
CA ALA A 33 26.95 -5.94 5.00
C ALA A 33 27.68 -4.59 4.97
N ARG A 34 28.17 -4.09 3.82
CA ARG A 34 29.01 -2.87 3.76
C ARG A 34 28.41 -1.64 3.09
N LEU A 35 27.22 -1.72 2.51
CA LEU A 35 26.65 -0.59 1.73
C LEU A 35 25.55 0.21 2.47
N TRP A 36 25.20 -0.17 3.69
CA TRP A 36 24.18 0.50 4.51
C TRP A 36 24.64 1.82 5.16
N GLN A 37 25.93 2.16 5.04
CA GLN A 37 26.54 3.34 5.65
C GLN A 37 26.68 4.53 4.68
N SER A 38 25.69 4.77 3.82
CA SER A 38 25.65 6.07 3.14
C SER A 38 25.10 7.09 4.12
N SER A 39 25.97 7.97 4.64
CA SER A 39 25.57 9.15 5.39
C SER A 39 24.60 9.96 4.52
N TYR A 40 23.32 9.95 4.86
CA TYR A 40 22.32 10.83 4.24
C TYR A 40 22.02 11.97 5.20
N ILE A 41 21.69 13.14 4.65
CA ILE A 41 21.23 14.27 5.45
C ILE A 41 19.70 14.15 5.51
N PRO A 42 19.08 13.90 6.68
CA PRO A 42 17.63 13.82 6.77
C PRO A 42 16.99 15.15 6.38
N LEU A 43 15.79 15.09 5.82
CA LEU A 43 15.01 16.31 5.54
C LEU A 43 14.62 16.91 6.89
N THR A 44 14.99 18.17 7.11
CA THR A 44 14.68 18.92 8.33
C THR A 44 13.81 20.14 8.01
N LEU A 45 12.92 20.49 8.93
CA LEU A 45 12.01 21.62 8.77
C LEU A 45 12.57 22.84 9.49
N GLN A 46 13.37 23.62 8.77
CA GLN A 46 13.94 24.87 9.30
C GLN A 46 12.82 25.84 9.71
N ASN A 47 13.02 26.58 10.80
CA ASN A 47 12.06 27.56 11.35
C ASN A 47 10.71 26.97 11.79
N THR A 48 10.69 25.69 12.15
CA THR A 48 9.56 25.01 12.80
C THR A 48 10.03 24.56 14.19
N ALA A 49 9.17 24.65 15.22
CA ALA A 49 9.53 24.16 16.55
C ALA A 49 9.90 22.67 16.48
N PRO A 50 10.88 22.17 17.27
CA PRO A 50 11.36 20.80 17.14
C PRO A 50 10.26 19.73 17.25
N ASP A 51 9.33 19.90 18.19
CA ASP A 51 8.22 18.97 18.40
C ASP A 51 7.25 18.99 17.20
N ASP A 52 6.83 20.18 16.76
CA ASP A 52 6.00 20.36 15.57
C ASP A 52 6.67 19.79 14.31
N ALA A 53 8.00 19.94 14.19
CA ALA A 53 8.76 19.44 13.07
C ALA A 53 8.76 17.90 13.03
N ALA A 54 8.96 17.25 14.18
CA ALA A 54 8.90 15.80 14.30
C ALA A 54 7.49 15.28 13.98
N GLU A 55 6.45 15.95 14.46
CA GLU A 55 5.06 15.59 14.19
C GLU A 55 4.69 15.77 12.71
N VAL A 56 5.14 16.83 12.04
CA VAL A 56 4.88 17.05 10.60
C VAL A 56 5.66 16.06 9.74
N LEU A 57 6.94 15.82 10.02
CA LEU A 57 7.74 14.83 9.30
C LEU A 57 7.16 13.43 9.51
N SER A 58 6.76 13.11 10.75
CA SER A 58 5.96 11.93 11.05
C SER A 58 4.74 11.95 10.15
N ALA A 59 3.79 12.89 10.26
CA ALA A 59 2.56 12.99 9.43
C ALA A 59 2.77 12.76 7.94
N LEU A 60 3.85 13.27 7.36
CA LEU A 60 4.16 13.19 5.94
C LEU A 60 5.21 12.13 5.59
N SER A 61 5.39 11.09 6.41
CA SER A 61 6.35 9.99 6.22
C SER A 61 6.39 9.44 4.79
N PHE A 62 5.22 9.32 4.16
CA PHE A 62 5.06 8.78 2.81
C PHE A 62 5.71 9.65 1.71
N LEU A 63 6.01 10.92 2.02
CA LEU A 63 6.69 11.90 1.17
C LEU A 63 8.14 12.19 1.59
N LEU A 64 8.65 11.51 2.61
CA LEU A 64 10.03 11.71 3.09
C LEU A 64 11.06 11.04 2.15
N PRO A 65 12.34 11.44 2.25
CA PRO A 65 13.43 10.71 1.62
C PRO A 65 13.36 9.22 1.92
N ALA A 66 13.69 8.40 0.92
CA ALA A 66 13.59 6.94 1.03
C ALA A 66 14.34 6.39 2.25
N ALA A 67 15.53 6.94 2.54
CA ALA A 67 16.31 6.56 3.72
C ALA A 67 15.60 6.90 5.04
N GLN A 68 15.06 8.12 5.17
CA GLN A 68 14.36 8.56 6.37
C GLN A 68 13.04 7.79 6.57
N ARG A 69 12.33 7.51 5.48
CA ARG A 69 11.11 6.70 5.50
C ARG A 69 11.40 5.24 5.88
N ARG A 70 12.47 4.66 5.34
CA ARG A 70 12.96 3.33 5.70
C ARG A 70 13.26 3.24 7.19
N ASP A 71 14.04 4.18 7.73
CA ASP A 71 14.44 4.16 9.13
C ASP A 71 13.22 4.19 10.05
N ARG A 72 12.17 4.97 9.70
CA ARG A 72 10.89 4.97 10.40
C ARG A 72 10.20 3.60 10.37
N LEU A 73 10.07 2.98 9.19
CA LEU A 73 9.39 1.69 9.03
C LEU A 73 10.11 0.58 9.83
N VAL A 74 11.45 0.57 9.77
CA VAL A 74 12.27 -0.36 10.54
C VAL A 74 12.14 -0.11 12.05
N GLN A 75 12.12 1.15 12.49
CA GLN A 75 11.91 1.49 13.90
C GLN A 75 10.55 1.01 14.42
N GLN A 76 9.48 1.15 13.63
CA GLN A 76 8.15 0.64 14.01
C GLN A 76 8.14 -0.90 14.09
N LEU A 77 8.83 -1.58 13.18
CA LEU A 77 9.01 -3.02 13.24
C LEU A 77 9.77 -3.43 14.50
N GLU A 78 10.91 -2.79 14.78
CA GLU A 78 11.72 -3.04 15.99
C GLU A 78 10.92 -2.82 17.28
N GLU A 79 10.04 -1.81 17.32
CA GLU A 79 9.15 -1.58 18.45
C GLU A 79 8.21 -2.77 18.67
N ILE A 80 7.56 -3.27 17.61
CA ILE A 80 6.69 -4.46 17.68
C ILE A 80 7.47 -5.70 18.12
N LEU A 81 8.68 -5.90 17.59
CA LEU A 81 9.53 -7.03 17.98
C LEU A 81 9.97 -6.93 19.44
N GLY A 82 10.18 -5.71 19.94
CA GLY A 82 10.45 -5.42 21.36
C GLY A 82 9.29 -5.75 22.31
N PHE A 83 8.11 -6.09 21.79
CA PHE A 83 7.00 -6.60 22.60
C PHE A 83 7.20 -8.06 23.02
N GLY A 84 8.10 -8.78 22.35
CA GLY A 84 8.29 -10.24 22.50
C GLY A 84 7.21 -11.03 21.77
N THR A 85 7.10 -12.33 22.07
CA THR A 85 6.07 -13.21 21.50
C THR A 85 4.65 -12.71 21.83
N ARG A 86 3.79 -12.66 20.82
CA ARG A 86 2.41 -12.16 20.86
C ARG A 86 1.41 -13.31 20.69
N VAL A 87 1.49 -14.30 21.58
CA VAL A 87 0.69 -15.54 21.46
C VAL A 87 -0.80 -15.23 21.44
N ALA A 88 -1.49 -15.73 20.42
CA ALA A 88 -2.92 -15.59 20.23
C ALA A 88 -3.73 -16.05 21.44
N GLY A 89 -4.81 -15.35 21.71
CA GLY A 89 -5.75 -15.65 22.80
C GLY A 89 -5.15 -15.88 24.19
N SER A 90 -3.95 -15.34 24.43
CA SER A 90 -3.26 -15.36 25.73
C SER A 90 -3.65 -14.13 26.57
N SER A 91 -2.87 -13.81 27.60
CA SER A 91 -2.87 -12.47 28.23
C SER A 91 -1.42 -12.04 28.44
N SER A 92 -0.57 -12.41 27.49
CA SER A 92 0.86 -12.12 27.55
C SER A 92 1.12 -10.61 27.46
N PRO A 93 2.19 -10.10 28.10
CA PRO A 93 2.58 -8.70 27.94
C PRO A 93 2.77 -8.29 26.47
N GLY A 94 3.30 -9.19 25.63
CA GLY A 94 3.49 -8.95 24.20
C GLY A 94 2.17 -8.73 23.45
N GLN A 95 1.16 -9.56 23.73
CA GLN A 95 -0.18 -9.38 23.18
C GLN A 95 -0.77 -8.02 23.56
N GLN A 96 -0.73 -7.65 24.85
CA GLN A 96 -1.34 -6.39 25.31
C GLN A 96 -0.65 -5.18 24.66
N LYS A 97 0.69 -5.18 24.59
CA LYS A 97 1.46 -4.12 23.92
C LYS A 97 1.12 -4.01 22.44
N MET A 98 0.98 -5.14 21.73
CA MET A 98 0.62 -5.14 20.31
C MET A 98 -0.77 -4.56 20.07
N ILE A 99 -1.74 -4.94 20.90
CA ILE A 99 -3.09 -4.40 20.86
C ILE A 99 -3.07 -2.89 21.10
N ASP A 100 -2.37 -2.44 22.16
CA ASP A 100 -2.29 -1.02 22.51
C ASP A 100 -1.61 -0.20 21.41
N PHE A 101 -0.50 -0.71 20.84
CA PHE A 101 0.20 -0.13 19.71
C PHE A 101 -0.71 0.01 18.48
N SER A 102 -1.37 -1.08 18.08
CA SER A 102 -2.25 -1.11 16.90
C SER A 102 -3.45 -0.17 17.06
N VAL A 103 -4.06 -0.13 18.26
CA VAL A 103 -5.17 0.76 18.58
C VAL A 103 -4.76 2.22 18.61
N ALA A 104 -3.60 2.53 19.19
CA ALA A 104 -3.05 3.88 19.23
C ALA A 104 -2.75 4.38 17.80
N ALA A 105 -2.08 3.56 16.99
CA ALA A 105 -1.76 3.87 15.60
C ALA A 105 -3.02 4.03 14.74
N GLY A 106 -4.00 3.12 14.86
CA GLY A 106 -5.24 3.20 14.07
C GLY A 106 -6.20 4.32 14.49
N LYS A 107 -6.04 4.88 15.69
CA LYS A 107 -6.76 6.08 16.17
C LYS A 107 -5.93 7.35 16.09
N TRP A 108 -4.72 7.28 15.53
CA TRP A 108 -3.81 8.41 15.43
C TRP A 108 -4.45 9.57 14.66
N ARG A 109 -4.10 10.80 15.06
CA ARG A 109 -4.61 12.03 14.46
C ARG A 109 -3.48 12.86 13.88
N PRO A 110 -3.69 13.48 12.71
CA PRO A 110 -2.73 14.45 12.19
C PRO A 110 -2.58 15.65 13.13
N PRO A 111 -1.36 16.20 13.28
CA PRO A 111 -1.11 17.45 13.99
C PRO A 111 -1.61 18.63 13.15
N ARG A 112 -2.93 18.87 13.17
CA ARG A 112 -3.61 19.77 12.23
C ARG A 112 -3.09 21.21 12.32
N GLU A 113 -2.78 21.69 13.52
CA GLU A 113 -2.23 23.01 13.77
C GLU A 113 -0.83 23.18 13.15
N ALA A 114 -0.01 22.13 13.16
CA ALA A 114 1.32 22.14 12.55
C ALA A 114 1.25 21.95 11.01
N LEU A 115 0.21 21.29 10.50
CA LEU A 115 0.03 21.01 9.06
C LEU A 115 -0.67 22.14 8.29
N PHE A 116 -1.53 22.94 8.93
CA PHE A 116 -2.43 23.87 8.24
C PHE A 116 -2.45 25.29 8.86
N HIS A 117 -2.62 26.31 8.01
CA HIS A 117 -2.64 27.75 8.38
C HIS A 117 -4.06 28.30 8.66
N LEU A 118 -4.97 27.49 9.17
CA LEU A 118 -6.37 27.90 9.30
C LEU A 118 -6.66 28.52 10.66
N ALA A 119 -7.21 29.75 10.66
CA ALA A 119 -7.73 30.40 11.87
C ALA A 119 -8.86 29.59 12.54
N ALA A 120 -9.60 28.79 11.77
CA ALA A 120 -10.54 27.77 12.24
C ALA A 120 -10.58 26.61 11.21
N PRO A 121 -9.84 25.51 11.42
CA PRO A 121 -9.88 24.37 10.50
C PRO A 121 -11.29 23.78 10.43
N PRO A 122 -11.72 23.23 9.26
CA PRO A 122 -13.01 22.55 9.19
C PRO A 122 -13.05 21.42 10.22
N PRO A 123 -14.22 21.15 10.84
CA PRO A 123 -14.35 20.09 11.82
C PRO A 123 -13.93 18.77 11.19
N SER A 124 -12.94 18.12 11.80
CA SER A 124 -12.48 16.77 11.45
C SER A 124 -13.00 15.79 12.49
N PRO A 125 -13.42 14.57 12.10
CA PRO A 125 -13.80 13.57 13.08
C PRO A 125 -12.65 13.25 14.04
N ALA A 126 -13.02 12.75 15.22
CA ALA A 126 -12.08 12.25 16.22
C ALA A 126 -11.15 11.12 15.68
N SER A 127 -11.55 10.40 14.65
CA SER A 127 -10.68 9.52 13.86
C SER A 127 -11.33 9.35 12.49
N ARG A 128 -10.51 9.21 11.44
CA ARG A 128 -11.01 8.79 10.12
C ARG A 128 -11.35 7.31 10.08
N TRP A 129 -10.84 6.55 11.04
CA TRP A 129 -11.02 5.10 11.18
C TRP A 129 -11.85 4.78 12.41
N ARG A 130 -13.01 4.17 12.20
CA ARG A 130 -13.86 3.65 13.29
C ARG A 130 -13.36 2.27 13.71
N LEU A 131 -12.88 2.18 14.96
CA LEU A 131 -12.51 0.91 15.58
C LEU A 131 -13.76 0.08 15.94
N GLU A 132 -13.73 -1.19 15.56
CA GLU A 132 -14.67 -2.25 15.90
C GLU A 132 -13.86 -3.44 16.44
N TRP A 133 -14.44 -4.17 17.38
CA TRP A 133 -13.83 -5.35 17.98
C TRP A 133 -14.68 -6.56 17.67
N ASP A 134 -14.04 -7.63 17.24
CA ASP A 134 -14.64 -8.97 17.22
C ASP A 134 -13.93 -9.84 18.25
N LYS A 135 -14.60 -10.06 19.38
CA LYS A 135 -14.08 -10.80 20.54
C LYS A 135 -14.88 -12.07 20.72
N PHE A 136 -14.20 -13.20 20.84
CA PHE A 136 -14.83 -14.50 20.98
C PHE A 136 -13.95 -15.47 21.76
N THR A 137 -14.55 -16.56 22.21
CA THR A 137 -13.84 -17.68 22.84
C THR A 137 -13.93 -18.88 21.90
N ASP A 138 -12.82 -19.56 21.68
CA ASP A 138 -12.79 -20.81 20.93
C ASP A 138 -11.92 -21.86 21.62
N THR A 139 -12.13 -23.12 21.28
CA THR A 139 -11.38 -24.26 21.84
C THR A 139 -10.15 -24.54 20.99
N THR A 140 -8.99 -24.53 21.63
CA THR A 140 -7.70 -24.92 21.01
C THR A 140 -7.27 -26.29 21.53
N PRO A 141 -6.28 -26.96 20.91
CA PRO A 141 -5.67 -28.16 21.49
C PRO A 141 -5.11 -27.97 22.90
N LEU A 142 -4.83 -26.72 23.31
CA LEU A 142 -4.34 -26.36 24.63
C LEU A 142 -5.46 -25.85 25.57
N GLY A 143 -6.72 -26.05 25.20
CA GLY A 143 -7.91 -25.62 25.93
C GLY A 143 -8.52 -24.32 25.39
N PRO A 144 -9.60 -23.81 26.03
CA PRO A 144 -10.28 -22.59 25.59
C PRO A 144 -9.40 -21.35 25.67
N ARG A 145 -9.48 -20.49 24.65
CA ARG A 145 -8.75 -19.21 24.54
C ARG A 145 -9.68 -18.09 24.10
N ASN A 146 -9.35 -16.85 24.47
CA ASN A 146 -10.13 -15.66 24.14
C ASN A 146 -9.44 -14.85 23.05
N PHE A 147 -9.98 -14.82 21.85
CA PHE A 147 -9.41 -14.13 20.69
C PHE A 147 -10.01 -12.74 20.50
N SER A 148 -9.28 -11.84 19.85
CA SER A 148 -9.70 -10.47 19.57
C SER A 148 -9.18 -9.96 18.22
N ASN A 149 -10.03 -10.02 17.19
CA ASN A 149 -9.75 -9.34 15.93
C ASN A 149 -9.90 -7.81 16.12
N ILE A 150 -8.98 -7.05 15.53
CA ILE A 150 -8.99 -5.58 15.54
C ILE A 150 -9.44 -5.09 14.17
N ILE A 151 -10.53 -4.31 14.12
CA ILE A 151 -11.15 -3.92 12.84
C ILE A 151 -11.25 -2.40 12.75
N PHE A 152 -10.65 -1.80 11.72
CA PHE A 152 -10.72 -0.36 11.46
C PHE A 152 -11.51 -0.08 10.19
N ASN A 153 -12.54 0.75 10.28
CA ASN A 153 -13.41 1.07 9.15
C ASN A 153 -13.26 2.52 8.72
N PHE A 154 -12.93 2.74 7.45
CA PHE A 154 -12.94 4.03 6.76
C PHE A 154 -14.17 4.12 5.84
N GLU A 155 -14.96 5.19 5.99
CA GLU A 155 -16.22 5.37 5.25
C GLU A 155 -16.04 5.67 3.75
N GLY A 156 -14.80 5.83 3.30
CA GLY A 156 -14.45 6.20 1.93
C GLY A 156 -14.17 7.69 1.76
N GLY A 157 -13.54 8.00 0.62
CA GLY A 157 -13.17 9.35 0.23
C GLY A 157 -14.38 10.27 0.06
N TYR A 158 -14.16 11.58 0.08
CA TYR A 158 -15.26 12.54 0.00
C TYR A 158 -16.07 12.42 -1.31
N ALA A 159 -15.39 12.31 -2.46
CA ALA A 159 -16.06 12.18 -3.76
C ALA A 159 -16.83 10.86 -3.86
N PHE A 160 -16.26 9.77 -3.33
CA PHE A 160 -16.91 8.47 -3.19
C PHE A 160 -18.21 8.57 -2.36
N ARG A 161 -18.13 9.07 -1.12
CA ARG A 161 -19.29 9.19 -0.23
C ARG A 161 -20.38 10.08 -0.82
N ARG A 162 -20.00 11.17 -1.49
CA ARG A 162 -20.95 12.06 -2.17
C ARG A 162 -21.63 11.36 -3.36
N ALA A 163 -20.90 10.55 -4.13
CA ALA A 163 -21.46 9.77 -5.23
C ALA A 163 -22.46 8.72 -4.69
N LEU A 164 -22.08 7.98 -3.64
CA LEU A 164 -22.93 7.01 -2.97
C LEU A 164 -24.21 7.66 -2.43
N ALA A 165 -24.12 8.81 -1.76
CA ALA A 165 -25.29 9.52 -1.25
C ALA A 165 -26.24 10.00 -2.36
N ARG A 166 -25.71 10.41 -3.52
CA ARG A 166 -26.53 10.77 -4.70
C ARG A 166 -27.22 9.55 -5.29
N GLU A 167 -26.53 8.42 -5.38
CA GLU A 167 -27.09 7.17 -5.87
C GLU A 167 -28.22 6.67 -4.97
N THR A 168 -28.03 6.71 -3.65
CA THR A 168 -29.08 6.35 -2.67
C THR A 168 -30.30 7.25 -2.77
N ARG A 169 -30.14 8.56 -3.01
CA ARG A 169 -31.28 9.49 -3.18
C ARG A 169 -32.04 9.26 -4.49
N ASN A 170 -31.35 8.87 -5.55
CA ASN A 170 -31.94 8.70 -6.87
C ASN A 170 -32.56 7.32 -7.11
N ARG A 171 -32.34 6.35 -6.21
CA ARG A 171 -32.86 4.98 -6.35
C ARG A 171 -34.03 4.72 -5.42
N THR A 172 -35.16 4.28 -6.00
CA THR A 172 -36.34 3.79 -5.27
C THR A 172 -36.25 2.30 -4.91
N THR A 173 -35.29 1.54 -5.47
CA THR A 173 -35.07 0.12 -5.17
C THR A 173 -33.57 -0.23 -5.16
N PRO A 174 -33.07 -0.92 -4.10
CA PRO A 174 -31.70 -1.44 -4.09
C PRO A 174 -31.61 -2.63 -5.05
N ARG A 175 -30.72 -2.53 -6.04
CA ARG A 175 -30.45 -3.63 -6.97
C ARG A 175 -29.23 -4.40 -6.50
N ARG A 176 -29.33 -5.72 -6.42
CA ARG A 176 -28.19 -6.63 -6.24
C ARG A 176 -27.21 -6.40 -7.40
N ARG A 177 -26.04 -5.82 -7.12
CA ARG A 177 -24.99 -5.71 -8.13
C ARG A 177 -24.49 -7.12 -8.42
N ARG A 178 -24.64 -7.60 -9.66
CA ARG A 178 -24.10 -8.90 -10.05
C ARG A 178 -22.58 -8.78 -9.99
N ARG A 179 -21.95 -9.40 -8.98
CA ARG A 179 -20.51 -9.65 -8.97
C ARG A 179 -20.17 -10.38 -10.27
N ARG A 180 -19.35 -9.75 -11.12
CA ARG A 180 -18.84 -10.38 -12.34
C ARG A 180 -17.47 -10.98 -12.00
N SER A 181 -17.25 -12.23 -12.41
CA SER A 181 -15.93 -12.86 -12.32
C SER A 181 -15.06 -12.44 -13.51
N PHE A 182 -13.74 -12.40 -13.33
CA PHE A 182 -12.81 -12.07 -14.42
C PHE A 182 -12.81 -13.13 -15.54
N ALA A 183 -13.16 -14.38 -15.22
CA ALA A 183 -13.33 -15.44 -16.21
C ALA A 183 -14.41 -15.14 -17.27
N VAL A 184 -15.40 -14.28 -16.99
CA VAL A 184 -16.58 -14.08 -17.86
C VAL A 184 -16.40 -12.94 -18.87
N SER A 185 -15.45 -12.01 -18.67
CA SER A 185 -15.30 -10.85 -19.56
C SER A 185 -14.76 -11.20 -20.95
N ASP A 186 -13.96 -12.25 -21.10
CA ASP A 186 -13.36 -12.60 -22.40
C ASP A 186 -14.24 -13.49 -23.31
N ALA A 187 -15.24 -14.18 -22.75
CA ALA A 187 -16.19 -14.94 -23.56
C ALA A 187 -17.14 -14.04 -24.39
N ALA A 188 -17.09 -12.71 -24.16
CA ALA A 188 -17.99 -11.73 -24.75
C ALA A 188 -17.52 -11.13 -26.09
N ALA A 189 -16.47 -11.65 -26.72
CA ALA A 189 -16.04 -11.21 -28.06
C ALA A 189 -16.91 -11.77 -29.22
N LYS A 190 -18.00 -12.50 -28.94
CA LYS A 190 -18.74 -13.27 -29.96
C LYS A 190 -20.27 -13.12 -29.98
N ASP A 191 -20.81 -11.99 -29.54
CA ASP A 191 -22.24 -11.71 -29.79
C ASP A 191 -22.45 -10.33 -30.42
N ARG A 192 -22.27 -10.26 -31.74
CA ARG A 192 -22.45 -9.06 -32.57
C ARG A 192 -23.93 -8.72 -32.83
N ASN A 193 -24.90 -9.47 -32.28
CA ASN A 193 -26.32 -9.37 -32.67
C ASN A 193 -27.29 -8.86 -31.59
N SER A 194 -26.82 -8.47 -30.41
CA SER A 194 -27.65 -7.72 -29.46
C SER A 194 -27.11 -6.31 -29.36
N GLY A 195 -27.88 -5.31 -29.80
CA GLY A 195 -27.53 -3.88 -29.71
C GLY A 195 -27.45 -3.34 -28.27
N MET A 196 -27.01 -4.15 -27.32
CA MET A 196 -26.85 -3.82 -25.92
C MET A 196 -25.35 -3.78 -25.59
N TRP A 197 -24.80 -2.56 -25.55
CA TRP A 197 -23.46 -2.29 -25.05
C TRP A 197 -23.31 -2.86 -23.64
N ARG A 198 -22.58 -3.97 -23.50
CA ARG A 198 -22.24 -4.52 -22.18
C ARG A 198 -21.05 -3.73 -21.62
N SER A 199 -21.29 -2.90 -20.61
CA SER A 199 -20.24 -2.16 -19.88
C SER A 199 -19.13 -3.12 -19.41
N SER A 200 -17.87 -2.76 -19.65
CA SER A 200 -16.69 -3.54 -19.24
C SER A 200 -16.55 -3.54 -17.71
N MET A 201 -15.94 -4.57 -17.14
CA MET A 201 -15.54 -4.52 -15.72
C MET A 201 -14.53 -3.40 -15.45
N ALA A 202 -13.84 -2.87 -16.46
CA ALA A 202 -13.01 -1.66 -16.30
C ALA A 202 -13.81 -0.47 -15.72
N ASP A 203 -15.11 -0.37 -15.99
CA ASP A 203 -15.93 0.73 -15.47
C ASP A 203 -16.50 0.46 -14.06
N GLU A 204 -16.27 -0.74 -13.50
CA GLU A 204 -16.80 -1.11 -12.18
C GLU A 204 -15.97 -0.49 -11.06
N LYS A 205 -16.51 0.57 -10.44
CA LYS A 205 -15.94 1.14 -9.21
C LYS A 205 -16.18 0.23 -8.00
N LEU A 206 -15.10 -0.03 -7.25
CA LEU A 206 -15.13 -0.69 -5.95
C LEU A 206 -15.96 0.11 -4.97
N GLN A 207 -16.68 -0.58 -4.09
CA GLN A 207 -17.50 -0.01 -3.03
C GLN A 207 -16.93 -0.33 -1.66
N HIS A 208 -16.45 -1.55 -1.45
CA HIS A 208 -15.86 -1.99 -0.19
C HIS A 208 -14.65 -2.88 -0.41
N VAL A 209 -13.51 -2.51 0.17
CA VAL A 209 -12.27 -3.29 0.13
C VAL A 209 -11.86 -3.65 1.56
N VAL A 210 -11.41 -4.88 1.75
CA VAL A 210 -10.81 -5.36 3.00
C VAL A 210 -9.31 -5.55 2.78
N LEU A 211 -8.50 -4.94 3.62
CA LEU A 211 -7.06 -5.18 3.72
C LEU A 211 -6.80 -5.89 5.05
N ALA A 212 -6.07 -7.00 5.06
CA ALA A 212 -5.91 -7.81 6.26
C ALA A 212 -4.48 -8.32 6.44
N ALA A 213 -4.13 -8.55 7.70
CA ALA A 213 -2.95 -9.30 8.15
C ALA A 213 -3.32 -9.94 9.50
N HIS A 214 -2.56 -10.92 9.98
CA HIS A 214 -2.65 -11.35 11.38
C HIS A 214 -1.66 -10.56 12.24
N TRP A 215 -1.96 -10.38 13.53
CA TRP A 215 -1.09 -9.64 14.46
C TRP A 215 -0.43 -10.53 15.52
N ASP A 216 -0.99 -11.70 15.77
CA ASP A 216 -0.41 -12.68 16.67
C ASP A 216 0.90 -13.24 16.10
N SER A 217 1.71 -13.82 16.98
CA SER A 217 2.88 -14.60 16.57
C SER A 217 2.73 -16.03 17.07
N LYS A 218 3.27 -16.97 16.29
CA LYS A 218 3.22 -18.39 16.61
C LYS A 218 3.74 -18.70 18.00
N PHE A 219 3.04 -19.60 18.69
CA PHE A 219 3.54 -20.18 19.93
C PHE A 219 4.50 -21.34 19.62
N PHE A 220 5.71 -21.25 20.17
CA PHE A 220 6.63 -22.37 20.25
C PHE A 220 6.94 -22.65 21.73
N ALA A 221 7.00 -23.93 22.09
CA ALA A 221 7.28 -24.33 23.47
C ALA A 221 8.77 -24.17 23.84
N ASP A 222 9.64 -24.17 22.84
CA ASP A 222 11.09 -24.26 22.97
C ASP A 222 11.85 -23.05 22.38
N MET A 223 11.14 -22.10 21.77
CA MET A 223 11.74 -20.86 21.28
C MET A 223 10.86 -19.63 21.48
N GLU A 224 11.52 -18.50 21.70
CA GLU A 224 10.88 -17.19 21.56
C GLU A 224 10.78 -16.88 20.06
N PHE A 225 9.55 -16.77 19.56
CA PHE A 225 9.29 -16.47 18.16
C PHE A 225 8.65 -15.09 18.05
N LEU A 226 9.39 -14.18 17.40
CA LEU A 226 8.98 -12.77 17.30
C LEU A 226 8.11 -12.50 16.08
N GLY A 227 8.24 -13.28 15.00
CA GLY A 227 7.40 -13.15 13.80
C GLY A 227 7.59 -11.82 13.09
N ALA A 228 8.80 -11.52 12.62
CA ALA A 228 9.11 -10.23 11.98
C ALA A 228 8.47 -10.09 10.60
N CYS A 229 8.63 -11.08 9.73
CA CYS A 229 7.87 -11.15 8.48
C CYS A 229 6.45 -11.69 8.68
N ASP A 230 6.19 -12.33 9.83
CA ASP A 230 5.06 -13.21 10.13
C ASP A 230 4.30 -12.80 11.43
N SER A 231 3.48 -11.75 11.46
CA SER A 231 3.21 -10.74 10.43
C SER A 231 3.41 -9.33 10.97
N ALA A 232 4.48 -9.09 11.76
CA ALA A 232 4.76 -7.77 12.33
C ALA A 232 4.95 -6.69 11.25
N LEU A 233 5.71 -6.96 10.18
CA LEU A 233 5.89 -6.01 9.09
C LEU A 233 4.60 -5.74 8.28
N PRO A 234 3.80 -6.75 7.87
CA PRO A 234 2.45 -6.54 7.34
C PRO A 234 1.59 -5.57 8.17
N VAL A 235 1.62 -5.68 9.50
CA VAL A 235 0.89 -4.76 10.39
C VAL A 235 1.42 -3.33 10.25
N VAL A 236 2.74 -3.12 10.24
CA VAL A 236 3.36 -1.80 10.02
C VAL A 236 2.88 -1.16 8.71
N TYR A 237 2.85 -1.93 7.62
CA TYR A 237 2.41 -1.42 6.31
C TYR A 237 0.95 -0.97 6.29
N LEU A 238 0.06 -1.76 6.88
CA LEU A 238 -1.36 -1.41 6.95
C LEU A 238 -1.58 -0.16 7.84
N LEU A 239 -0.85 -0.04 8.95
CA LEU A 239 -0.91 1.14 9.82
C LEU A 239 -0.38 2.40 9.13
N GLU A 240 0.74 2.34 8.40
CA GLU A 240 1.24 3.51 7.64
C GLU A 240 0.31 3.87 6.47
N THR A 241 -0.30 2.88 5.81
CA THR A 241 -1.32 3.11 4.78
C THR A 241 -2.53 3.86 5.38
N MET A 242 -3.01 3.46 6.56
CA MET A 242 -4.10 4.15 7.27
C MET A 242 -3.72 5.59 7.61
N ARG A 243 -2.47 5.82 8.02
CA ARG A 243 -1.91 7.13 8.34
C ARG A 243 -1.89 8.05 7.14
N MET A 244 -1.38 7.57 6.01
CA MET A 244 -1.36 8.28 4.72
C MET A 244 -2.78 8.69 4.29
N ILE A 245 -3.74 7.75 4.31
CA ILE A 245 -5.14 8.04 3.94
C ILE A 245 -5.75 9.11 4.86
N THR A 246 -5.44 9.07 6.15
CA THR A 246 -5.92 10.05 7.14
C THR A 246 -5.42 11.46 6.81
N VAL A 247 -4.11 11.61 6.58
CA VAL A 247 -3.47 12.90 6.28
C VAL A 247 -3.95 13.46 4.95
N LEU A 248 -4.03 12.63 3.91
CA LEU A 248 -4.49 13.06 2.59
C LEU A 248 -5.98 13.43 2.58
N SER A 249 -6.82 12.70 3.32
CA SER A 249 -8.25 13.04 3.47
C SER A 249 -8.43 14.38 4.19
N ASP A 250 -7.69 14.61 5.28
CA ASP A 250 -7.70 15.88 6.02
C ASP A 250 -7.22 17.04 5.15
N THR A 251 -6.17 16.81 4.35
CA THR A 251 -5.64 17.80 3.41
C THR A 251 -6.67 18.17 2.35
N SER A 252 -7.35 17.17 1.77
CA SER A 252 -8.42 17.37 0.80
C SER A 252 -9.59 18.19 1.38
N ASP A 253 -10.04 17.86 2.60
CA ASP A 253 -11.12 18.58 3.27
C ASP A 253 -10.75 20.04 3.56
N VAL A 254 -9.51 20.28 4.01
CA VAL A 254 -8.97 21.62 4.27
C VAL A 254 -8.92 22.47 3.00
N LEU A 255 -8.36 21.94 1.91
CA LEU A 255 -8.27 22.67 0.64
C LEU A 255 -9.65 22.98 0.06
N ARG A 256 -10.60 22.04 0.18
CA ARG A 256 -11.98 22.26 -0.24
C ARG A 256 -12.66 23.35 0.57
N ALA A 257 -12.45 23.39 1.89
CA ALA A 257 -12.98 24.45 2.74
C ALA A 257 -12.38 25.82 2.37
N ALA A 258 -11.07 25.87 2.14
CA ALA A 258 -10.39 27.09 1.70
C ALA A 258 -10.92 27.62 0.35
N ALA A 259 -11.23 26.72 -0.59
CA ALA A 259 -11.81 27.07 -1.88
C ALA A 259 -13.18 27.76 -1.75
N VAL A 260 -14.01 27.34 -0.79
CA VAL A 260 -15.32 27.95 -0.53
C VAL A 260 -15.18 29.33 0.10
N THR A 261 -14.31 29.47 1.11
CA THR A 261 -14.12 30.74 1.85
C THR A 261 -13.47 31.82 1.01
N ALA A 262 -12.48 31.47 0.18
CA ALA A 262 -11.72 32.46 -0.59
C ALA A 262 -12.46 33.00 -1.82
N GLY A 263 -13.58 32.39 -2.22
CA GLY A 263 -14.29 32.70 -3.49
C GLY A 263 -13.43 32.47 -4.75
N ASN A 264 -12.20 31.97 -4.59
CA ASN A 264 -11.19 31.84 -5.61
C ASN A 264 -10.99 30.36 -5.96
N ARG A 265 -11.17 30.02 -7.24
CA ARG A 265 -10.93 28.66 -7.77
C ARG A 265 -9.44 28.38 -8.07
N ASP A 266 -8.55 29.34 -7.80
CA ASP A 266 -7.11 29.13 -7.94
C ASP A 266 -6.57 28.17 -6.87
N VAL A 267 -6.32 26.94 -7.29
CA VAL A 267 -5.77 25.86 -6.47
C VAL A 267 -4.39 26.22 -5.90
N CYS A 268 -3.59 27.00 -6.63
CA CYS A 268 -2.25 27.40 -6.19
C CYS A 268 -2.30 28.42 -5.05
N ALA A 269 -3.24 29.36 -5.11
CA ALA A 269 -3.53 30.23 -3.98
C ALA A 269 -4.02 29.43 -2.77
N GLN A 270 -4.93 28.48 -2.97
CA GLN A 270 -5.46 27.64 -1.88
C GLN A 270 -4.36 26.83 -1.19
N LEU A 271 -3.47 26.17 -1.94
CA LEU A 271 -2.34 25.42 -1.38
C LEU A 271 -1.43 26.33 -0.55
N ARG A 272 -1.12 27.53 -1.04
CA ARG A 272 -0.25 28.48 -0.34
C ARG A 272 -0.89 29.08 0.91
N GLN A 273 -2.21 29.21 0.92
CA GLN A 273 -2.95 29.79 2.05
C GLN A 273 -3.28 28.74 3.11
N ALA A 274 -3.61 27.51 2.71
CA ALA A 274 -4.11 26.49 3.62
C ALA A 274 -3.01 25.64 4.26
N LEU A 275 -1.92 25.35 3.55
CA LEU A 275 -0.84 24.48 4.03
C LEU A 275 0.21 25.26 4.80
N SER A 276 0.69 24.69 5.92
CA SER A 276 1.79 25.27 6.71
C SER A 276 3.09 25.37 5.90
N PRO A 277 4.08 26.18 6.33
CA PRO A 277 5.36 26.27 5.64
C PRO A 277 6.08 24.93 5.67
N ALA A 278 6.00 24.22 6.81
CA ALA A 278 6.53 22.88 7.01
C ALA A 278 5.99 21.87 6.00
N TYR A 279 4.66 21.78 5.83
CA TYR A 279 4.05 20.90 4.84
C TYR A 279 4.54 21.24 3.43
N ARG A 280 4.52 22.53 3.06
CA ARG A 280 5.00 22.96 1.73
C ARG A 280 6.47 22.64 1.48
N THR A 281 7.32 22.64 2.51
CA THR A 281 8.72 22.21 2.40
C THR A 281 8.82 20.73 2.01
N VAL A 282 8.05 19.85 2.65
CA VAL A 282 8.02 18.42 2.29
C VAL A 282 7.48 18.21 0.87
N LEU A 283 6.44 18.96 0.47
CA LEU A 283 5.92 18.89 -0.89
C LEU A 283 6.93 19.38 -1.94
N ARG A 284 7.65 20.47 -1.67
CA ARG A 284 8.73 20.96 -2.54
C ARG A 284 9.87 19.96 -2.67
N TYR A 285 10.16 19.20 -1.60
CA TYR A 285 11.10 18.10 -1.67
C TYR A 285 10.58 17.00 -2.61
N TYR A 286 9.37 16.49 -2.37
CA TYR A 286 8.90 15.31 -3.08
C TYR A 286 8.58 15.55 -4.56
N TYR A 287 8.06 16.73 -4.89
CA TYR A 287 7.67 17.12 -6.25
C TYR A 287 8.67 18.10 -6.86
N ALA A 288 9.95 18.00 -6.51
CA ALA A 288 10.96 18.93 -7.00
C ALA A 288 11.23 18.82 -8.52
N ASP A 289 10.78 17.72 -9.16
CA ASP A 289 10.77 17.50 -10.61
C ASP A 289 9.51 17.99 -11.33
N ASP A 290 8.50 18.47 -10.61
CA ASP A 290 7.24 18.98 -11.19
C ASP A 290 7.26 20.51 -11.23
N ASP A 291 7.79 21.08 -12.32
CA ASP A 291 7.94 22.53 -12.53
C ASP A 291 6.63 23.30 -12.36
N ASP A 292 5.53 22.72 -12.84
CA ASP A 292 4.21 23.34 -12.73
C ASP A 292 3.75 23.40 -11.28
N PHE A 293 4.00 22.33 -10.52
CA PHE A 293 3.73 22.30 -9.08
C PHE A 293 4.65 23.26 -8.29
N ILE A 294 5.95 23.30 -8.59
CA ILE A 294 6.88 24.22 -7.92
C ILE A 294 6.51 25.67 -8.21
N ARG A 295 6.15 26.02 -9.45
CA ARG A 295 5.66 27.34 -9.83
C ARG A 295 4.37 27.69 -9.08
N CYS A 296 3.45 26.74 -8.98
CA CYS A 296 2.20 26.85 -8.24
C CYS A 296 2.43 27.18 -6.76
N LEU A 297 3.32 26.45 -6.08
CA LEU A 297 3.68 26.69 -4.68
C LEU A 297 4.49 27.99 -4.46
N SER A 298 5.20 28.45 -5.48
CA SER A 298 6.03 29.67 -5.42
C SER A 298 5.24 30.94 -5.76
N GLY A 299 4.00 30.80 -6.24
CA GLY A 299 3.12 31.92 -6.55
C GLY A 299 3.26 32.47 -7.97
N GLY A 300 3.92 31.74 -8.87
CA GLY A 300 3.88 32.04 -10.29
C GLY A 300 2.48 31.75 -10.85
N LYS A 301 1.96 32.65 -11.70
CA LYS A 301 0.66 32.41 -12.37
C LYS A 301 0.80 31.21 -13.30
N THR A 302 0.02 30.15 -13.09
CA THR A 302 -0.17 29.11 -14.10
C THR A 302 -0.88 29.76 -15.29
N ARG A 303 -0.30 29.67 -16.50
CA ARG A 303 -1.12 29.84 -17.69
C ARG A 303 -2.06 28.64 -17.69
N VAL A 304 -3.33 28.86 -17.37
CA VAL A 304 -4.38 27.95 -17.85
C VAL A 304 -4.20 27.97 -19.36
N ALA A 305 -3.71 26.88 -19.94
CA ALA A 305 -3.61 26.77 -21.39
C ALA A 305 -4.99 27.13 -21.94
N ASN A 306 -5.07 28.25 -22.67
CA ASN A 306 -6.28 28.58 -23.40
C ASN A 306 -6.56 27.39 -24.30
N ALA A 307 -7.80 26.89 -24.29
CA ALA A 307 -8.25 25.80 -25.14
C ALA A 307 -8.16 26.10 -26.66
N SER A 308 -7.53 27.21 -27.05
CA SER A 308 -7.38 27.69 -28.42
C SER A 308 -5.99 27.44 -29.03
N ASP A 309 -4.99 26.98 -28.26
CA ASP A 309 -3.63 26.69 -28.78
C ASP A 309 -3.33 25.18 -28.93
N ALA A 310 -4.30 24.32 -28.62
CA ALA A 310 -4.17 22.89 -28.90
C ALA A 310 -4.42 22.65 -30.40
N THR A 311 -3.36 22.39 -31.15
CA THR A 311 -3.50 21.77 -32.47
C THR A 311 -4.16 20.39 -32.29
N GLU A 312 -5.02 20.00 -33.23
CA GLU A 312 -5.89 18.80 -33.14
C GLU A 312 -5.14 17.47 -32.86
N THR A 313 -3.81 17.45 -32.95
CA THR A 313 -2.97 16.28 -32.67
C THR A 313 -2.48 16.16 -31.22
N ASP A 314 -2.60 17.21 -30.39
CA ASP A 314 -2.13 17.23 -28.98
C ASP A 314 -3.27 17.17 -27.93
N ALA A 315 -4.52 16.99 -28.37
CA ALA A 315 -5.72 17.03 -27.52
C ALA A 315 -5.82 15.90 -26.46
N HIS A 316 -4.89 14.94 -26.45
CA HIS A 316 -4.93 13.82 -25.51
C HIS A 316 -4.14 14.02 -24.21
N VAL A 317 -3.29 15.04 -24.07
CA VAL A 317 -2.58 15.32 -22.80
C VAL A 317 -2.37 16.83 -22.59
N ALA A 318 -3.44 17.60 -22.38
CA ALA A 318 -3.29 18.95 -21.83
C ALA A 318 -2.87 18.85 -20.34
N PRO A 319 -1.78 19.51 -19.89
CA PRO A 319 -1.42 19.55 -18.47
C PRO A 319 -2.55 20.23 -17.71
N ARG A 320 -3.32 19.46 -16.93
CA ARG A 320 -4.29 20.05 -16.00
C ARG A 320 -3.49 20.80 -14.93
N ALA A 321 -3.78 22.09 -14.74
CA ALA A 321 -3.13 22.90 -13.72
C ALA A 321 -3.10 22.16 -12.35
N GLY A 322 -1.88 21.95 -11.82
CA GLY A 322 -1.61 21.40 -10.48
C GLY A 322 -1.06 19.97 -10.36
N GLY A 323 -0.57 19.37 -11.44
CA GLY A 323 0.46 18.30 -11.37
C GLY A 323 0.07 16.98 -10.69
N ASP A 324 1.09 16.18 -10.34
CA ASP A 324 0.93 14.84 -9.75
C ASP A 324 0.40 14.85 -8.31
N TRP A 325 0.65 15.93 -7.56
CA TRP A 325 0.08 16.13 -6.22
C TRP A 325 -1.46 16.17 -6.22
N LEU A 326 -2.07 16.88 -7.19
CA LEU A 326 -3.53 16.88 -7.29
C LEU A 326 -4.08 15.51 -7.71
N ARG A 327 -3.29 14.69 -8.41
CA ARG A 327 -3.65 13.31 -8.68
C ARG A 327 -3.74 12.50 -7.39
N LEU A 328 -2.78 12.67 -6.47
CA LEU A 328 -2.80 12.05 -5.15
C LEU A 328 -4.06 12.39 -4.34
N LEU A 329 -4.44 13.68 -4.32
CA LEU A 329 -5.68 14.10 -3.66
C LEU A 329 -6.95 13.58 -4.34
N ARG A 330 -6.95 13.43 -5.67
CA ARG A 330 -8.05 12.80 -6.40
C ARG A 330 -8.18 11.31 -6.05
N HIS A 331 -7.07 10.60 -5.90
CA HIS A 331 -7.08 9.19 -5.50
C HIS A 331 -7.76 9.03 -4.14
N VAL A 332 -7.30 9.75 -3.12
CA VAL A 332 -7.89 9.65 -1.76
C VAL A 332 -9.37 10.06 -1.74
N ASP A 333 -9.77 11.07 -2.53
CA ASP A 333 -11.16 11.53 -2.60
C ASP A 333 -12.10 10.48 -3.21
N ASN A 334 -11.60 9.62 -4.10
CA ASN A 334 -12.37 8.58 -4.77
C ASN A 334 -12.19 7.19 -4.14
N LEU A 335 -11.40 7.05 -3.06
CA LEU A 335 -11.23 5.78 -2.38
C LEU A 335 -12.58 5.19 -1.96
N PRO A 336 -12.80 3.87 -2.19
CA PRO A 336 -13.97 3.18 -1.68
C PRO A 336 -13.98 3.12 -0.16
N ALA A 337 -15.06 2.59 0.44
CA ALA A 337 -14.99 2.22 1.85
C ALA A 337 -13.89 1.16 2.04
N LEU A 338 -13.07 1.33 3.07
CA LEU A 338 -11.98 0.41 3.40
C LEU A 338 -12.20 -0.16 4.79
N THR A 339 -11.96 -1.45 4.94
CA THR A 339 -11.82 -2.08 6.26
C THR A 339 -10.41 -2.66 6.37
N VAL A 340 -9.68 -2.28 7.41
CA VAL A 340 -8.43 -2.93 7.80
C VAL A 340 -8.73 -3.91 8.92
N VAL A 341 -8.32 -5.16 8.76
CA VAL A 341 -8.51 -6.21 9.78
C VAL A 341 -7.15 -6.73 10.22
N PHE A 342 -6.91 -6.73 11.52
CA PHE A 342 -5.83 -7.48 12.13
C PHE A 342 -6.42 -8.70 12.82
N PHE A 343 -6.22 -9.89 12.22
CA PHE A 343 -6.70 -11.15 12.76
C PHE A 343 -5.88 -11.61 13.96
N ASP A 344 -6.55 -12.27 14.91
CA ASP A 344 -5.93 -12.95 16.05
C ASP A 344 -6.08 -14.47 15.88
N GLY A 345 -5.01 -15.22 16.14
CA GLY A 345 -5.00 -16.67 16.04
C GLY A 345 -5.04 -17.15 14.60
N GLU A 346 -4.25 -16.55 13.72
CA GLU A 346 -3.92 -17.19 12.45
C GLU A 346 -3.21 -18.53 12.71
N GLU A 347 -2.32 -18.52 13.70
CA GLU A 347 -1.39 -19.61 13.90
C GLU A 347 -2.01 -20.83 14.57
N ALA A 348 -1.54 -22.00 14.15
CA ALA A 348 -1.80 -23.25 14.86
C ALA A 348 -1.08 -23.26 16.22
N PHE A 349 -1.76 -23.69 17.29
CA PHE A 349 -1.16 -23.84 18.62
C PHE A 349 -0.29 -25.09 18.73
N VAL A 350 -0.63 -26.17 18.02
CA VAL A 350 0.10 -27.44 18.05
C VAL A 350 0.43 -27.91 16.64
N SER A 351 -0.57 -28.02 15.77
CA SER A 351 -0.36 -28.50 14.40
C SER A 351 -1.45 -27.96 13.48
N TRP A 352 -1.05 -27.45 12.32
CA TRP A 352 -1.97 -26.94 11.30
C TRP A 352 -2.84 -28.07 10.72
N GLN A 353 -3.92 -28.40 11.43
CA GLN A 353 -4.87 -29.45 11.10
C GLN A 353 -6.24 -29.16 11.70
N GLY A 354 -7.29 -29.59 11.00
CA GLY A 354 -8.66 -29.52 11.51
C GLY A 354 -9.12 -28.08 11.72
N GLU A 355 -9.28 -27.67 12.99
CA GLU A 355 -9.65 -26.31 13.37
C GLU A 355 -8.53 -25.58 14.14
N ASP A 356 -7.32 -26.16 14.24
CA ASP A 356 -6.17 -25.54 14.90
C ASP A 356 -5.37 -24.62 13.96
N HIS A 357 -6.00 -23.53 13.51
CA HIS A 357 -5.42 -22.45 12.68
C HIS A 357 -6.52 -21.44 12.32
N THR A 358 -6.21 -20.21 11.91
CA THR A 358 -7.17 -19.24 11.33
C THR A 358 -8.41 -18.99 12.20
N TYR A 359 -8.28 -19.02 13.52
CA TYR A 359 -9.38 -18.87 14.49
C TYR A 359 -10.11 -17.54 14.26
N GLY A 360 -9.37 -16.43 14.23
CA GLY A 360 -9.90 -15.08 14.05
C GLY A 360 -10.63 -14.89 12.73
N SER A 361 -9.99 -15.27 11.63
CA SER A 361 -10.55 -15.10 10.29
C SER A 361 -11.74 -16.00 10.02
N ARG A 362 -11.73 -17.25 10.51
CA ARG A 362 -12.88 -18.17 10.44
C ARG A 362 -14.07 -17.62 11.18
N HIS A 363 -13.86 -17.15 12.41
CA HIS A 363 -14.92 -16.58 13.24
C HIS A 363 -15.53 -15.34 12.55
N LEU A 364 -14.69 -14.39 12.13
CA LEU A 364 -15.16 -13.15 11.54
C LEU A 364 -15.87 -13.36 10.20
N ALA A 365 -15.37 -14.25 9.34
CA ALA A 365 -16.02 -14.58 8.07
C ALA A 365 -17.42 -15.15 8.30
N LYS A 366 -17.57 -16.07 9.26
CA LYS A 366 -18.88 -16.63 9.65
C LYS A 366 -19.82 -15.56 10.19
N LEU A 367 -19.32 -14.69 11.07
CA LEU A 367 -20.08 -13.57 11.63
C LEU A 367 -20.57 -12.62 10.53
N TRP A 368 -19.70 -12.26 9.59
CA TRP A 368 -20.03 -11.35 8.50
C TRP A 368 -20.93 -11.97 7.43
N GLN A 369 -20.88 -13.28 7.25
CA GLN A 369 -21.84 -13.99 6.40
C GLN A 369 -23.25 -13.97 7.00
N GLN A 370 -23.35 -14.02 8.32
CA GLN A 370 -24.62 -13.97 9.06
C GLN A 370 -25.14 -12.53 9.24
N THR A 371 -24.25 -11.54 9.27
CA THR A 371 -24.62 -10.14 9.44
C THR A 371 -25.12 -9.54 8.12
N ARG A 372 -26.44 -9.30 8.01
CA ARG A 372 -27.06 -8.65 6.84
C ARG A 372 -27.16 -7.13 7.03
N PHE A 373 -26.98 -6.36 5.95
CA PHE A 373 -27.27 -4.93 5.99
C PHE A 373 -28.77 -4.72 6.22
N ALA A 374 -29.14 -3.95 7.24
CA ALA A 374 -30.54 -3.59 7.47
C ALA A 374 -31.08 -2.85 6.25
N ALA A 375 -32.05 -3.44 5.55
CA ALA A 375 -32.75 -2.77 4.47
C ALA A 375 -33.42 -1.52 5.06
N ALA A 376 -32.98 -0.34 4.64
CA ALA A 376 -33.60 0.93 4.99
C ALA A 376 -35.00 1.03 4.36
N SER A 377 -35.99 0.37 4.95
CA SER A 377 -37.43 0.63 4.78
C SER A 377 -38.21 -0.26 5.75
N ARG A 378 -39.05 0.34 6.60
CA ARG A 378 -39.96 -0.38 7.52
C ARG A 378 -41.12 -1.11 6.81
N ASP A 379 -41.18 -1.08 5.48
CA ASP A 379 -42.37 -1.44 4.68
C ASP A 379 -42.16 -2.59 3.69
N ARG A 380 -41.11 -3.40 3.85
CA ARG A 380 -40.82 -4.52 2.93
C ARG A 380 -41.16 -5.89 3.50
N SER A 381 -41.68 -6.76 2.62
CA SER A 381 -42.10 -8.11 2.93
C SER A 381 -40.93 -9.01 3.37
N ALA A 382 -41.20 -10.09 4.09
CA ALA A 382 -40.20 -11.06 4.52
C ALA A 382 -39.36 -11.66 3.37
N ALA A 383 -39.89 -11.68 2.14
CA ALA A 383 -39.17 -12.14 0.94
C ALA A 383 -38.05 -11.17 0.49
N ASP A 384 -38.15 -9.88 0.80
CA ASP A 384 -37.10 -8.89 0.48
C ASP A 384 -35.96 -8.90 1.49
N ALA A 385 -36.21 -9.31 2.74
CA ALA A 385 -35.19 -9.43 3.78
C ALA A 385 -34.14 -10.52 3.45
N ASP A 386 -34.56 -11.60 2.77
CA ASP A 386 -33.69 -12.69 2.32
C ASP A 386 -32.78 -12.28 1.14
N SER A 387 -33.07 -11.13 0.51
CA SER A 387 -32.29 -10.57 -0.60
C SER A 387 -31.18 -9.59 -0.16
N ALA A 388 -31.14 -9.20 1.12
CA ALA A 388 -30.13 -8.28 1.64
C ALA A 388 -28.76 -8.94 1.64
N LEU A 389 -27.75 -8.30 1.03
CA LEU A 389 -26.37 -8.80 1.01
C LEU A 389 -25.84 -8.93 2.46
N SER A 390 -25.09 -9.99 2.73
CA SER A 390 -24.29 -10.08 3.95
C SER A 390 -23.13 -9.08 3.90
N ARG A 391 -22.49 -8.82 5.06
CA ARG A 391 -21.25 -8.03 5.08
C ARG A 391 -20.17 -8.69 4.22
N LEU A 392 -20.07 -10.01 4.25
CA LEU A 392 -19.16 -10.78 3.40
C LEU A 392 -19.49 -10.60 1.90
N ASP A 393 -20.78 -10.61 1.55
CA ASP A 393 -21.27 -10.43 0.17
C ASP A 393 -21.15 -9.00 -0.36
N ALA A 394 -20.79 -8.02 0.47
CA ALA A 394 -20.52 -6.65 0.05
C ALA A 394 -19.05 -6.36 -0.28
N ILE A 395 -18.12 -7.26 0.09
CA ILE A 395 -16.69 -7.07 -0.16
C ILE A 395 -16.40 -7.20 -1.65
N ASP A 396 -15.81 -6.18 -2.26
CA ASP A 396 -15.39 -6.20 -3.66
C ASP A 396 -13.94 -6.61 -3.86
N LEU A 397 -13.12 -6.61 -2.82
CA LEU A 397 -11.74 -7.10 -2.82
C LEU A 397 -11.34 -7.42 -1.38
N PHE A 398 -10.82 -8.62 -1.15
CA PHE A 398 -10.19 -9.02 0.10
C PHE A 398 -8.70 -9.22 -0.17
N ALA A 399 -7.84 -8.36 0.34
CA ALA A 399 -6.39 -8.43 0.18
C ALA A 399 -5.73 -8.84 1.51
N LEU A 400 -5.02 -9.97 1.51
CA LEU A 400 -4.34 -10.51 2.69
C LEU A 400 -2.83 -10.37 2.55
N TYR A 401 -2.18 -9.79 3.56
CA TYR A 401 -0.76 -9.47 3.61
C TYR A 401 -0.09 -10.42 4.58
N ASP A 402 0.90 -11.18 4.10
CA ASP A 402 1.61 -12.16 4.93
C ASP A 402 3.07 -12.41 4.44
N LEU A 403 3.93 -12.85 5.36
CA LEU A 403 5.33 -13.30 5.17
C LEU A 403 6.25 -12.39 4.34
N MET A 404 6.13 -11.06 4.46
CA MET A 404 6.89 -10.11 3.62
C MET A 404 8.04 -9.42 4.36
N GLY A 405 9.01 -8.90 3.60
CA GLY A 405 10.11 -8.07 4.13
C GLY A 405 11.52 -8.52 3.79
N PRO A 406 11.84 -9.83 3.75
CA PRO A 406 13.17 -10.29 3.38
C PRO A 406 13.55 -9.97 1.93
N ALA A 407 14.86 -9.89 1.67
CA ALA A 407 15.37 -9.73 0.31
C ALA A 407 14.90 -10.87 -0.59
N GLY A 408 14.50 -10.54 -1.82
CA GLY A 408 13.97 -11.53 -2.77
C GLY A 408 12.50 -11.88 -2.59
N THR A 409 11.77 -11.17 -1.73
CA THR A 409 10.29 -11.25 -1.65
C THR A 409 9.69 -11.11 -3.05
N GLN A 410 8.93 -12.11 -3.49
CA GLN A 410 8.20 -12.12 -4.76
C GLN A 410 6.80 -12.70 -4.56
N PHE A 411 5.78 -11.98 -5.02
CA PHE A 411 4.37 -12.36 -4.94
C PHE A 411 3.88 -12.89 -6.29
N HIS A 412 2.97 -13.85 -6.23
CA HIS A 412 2.38 -14.45 -7.43
C HIS A 412 0.87 -14.22 -7.50
N ASN A 413 0.34 -14.29 -8.71
CA ASN A 413 -1.08 -14.19 -9.00
C ASN A 413 -1.78 -15.52 -8.69
N TYR A 414 -2.01 -15.80 -7.40
CA TYR A 414 -2.63 -17.06 -6.96
C TYR A 414 -4.03 -17.29 -7.52
N PHE A 415 -4.81 -16.23 -7.76
CA PHE A 415 -6.20 -16.31 -8.21
C PHE A 415 -6.50 -15.39 -9.41
N PRO A 416 -5.97 -15.68 -10.61
CA PRO A 416 -6.12 -14.79 -11.77
C PRO A 416 -7.58 -14.45 -12.11
N ASP A 417 -8.48 -15.43 -12.03
CA ASP A 417 -9.91 -15.23 -12.31
C ASP A 417 -10.68 -14.48 -11.22
N GLN A 418 -10.12 -14.32 -10.01
CA GLN A 418 -10.76 -13.66 -8.86
C GLN A 418 -10.22 -12.25 -8.61
N SER A 419 -8.90 -12.08 -8.63
CA SER A 419 -8.21 -10.84 -8.25
C SER A 419 -7.11 -10.44 -9.23
N GLY A 420 -7.03 -11.06 -10.42
CA GLY A 420 -5.99 -10.79 -11.41
C GLY A 420 -5.87 -9.32 -11.81
N LYS A 421 -6.97 -8.54 -11.82
CA LYS A 421 -6.88 -7.07 -12.06
C LYS A 421 -6.24 -6.31 -10.90
N ALA A 422 -6.43 -6.76 -9.66
CA ALA A 422 -5.76 -6.17 -8.51
C ALA A 422 -4.26 -6.49 -8.54
N PHE A 423 -3.90 -7.72 -8.87
CA PHE A 423 -2.51 -8.12 -9.10
C PHE A 423 -1.87 -7.33 -10.25
N ALA A 424 -2.58 -7.18 -11.37
CA ALA A 424 -2.15 -6.37 -12.50
C ALA A 424 -1.87 -4.91 -12.11
N LEU A 425 -2.72 -4.33 -11.26
CA LEU A 425 -2.52 -2.97 -10.74
C LEU A 425 -1.25 -2.88 -9.87
N LEU A 426 -0.96 -3.87 -9.03
CA LEU A 426 0.29 -3.94 -8.26
C LEU A 426 1.51 -3.97 -9.18
N ALA A 427 1.49 -4.84 -10.21
CA ALA A 427 2.56 -4.94 -11.18
C ALA A 427 2.77 -3.63 -11.96
N GLU A 428 1.71 -2.95 -12.38
CA GLU A 428 1.82 -1.65 -13.05
C GLU A 428 2.32 -0.53 -12.13
N VAL A 429 1.87 -0.52 -10.86
CA VAL A 429 2.33 0.46 -9.88
C VAL A 429 3.82 0.28 -9.64
N GLU A 430 4.28 -0.96 -9.48
CA GLU A 430 5.71 -1.24 -9.35
C GLU A 430 6.48 -0.83 -10.60
N GLU A 431 6.01 -1.20 -11.79
CA GLU A 431 6.64 -0.84 -13.06
C GLU A 431 6.77 0.68 -13.21
N ALA A 432 5.71 1.43 -12.88
CA ALA A 432 5.72 2.89 -12.91
C ALA A 432 6.72 3.50 -11.92
N HIS A 433 6.81 2.96 -10.71
CA HIS A 433 7.81 3.40 -9.73
C HIS A 433 9.24 3.09 -10.19
N ARG A 434 9.47 1.90 -10.75
CA ARG A 434 10.77 1.50 -11.30
C ARG A 434 11.20 2.38 -12.48
N LEU A 435 10.31 2.64 -13.44
CA LEU A 435 10.58 3.53 -14.56
C LEU A 435 10.89 4.96 -14.09
N ARG A 436 10.19 5.45 -13.07
CA ARG A 436 10.50 6.76 -12.48
C ARG A 436 11.86 6.74 -11.80
N ALA A 437 12.17 5.73 -11.00
CA ALA A 437 13.45 5.58 -10.32
C ALA A 437 14.61 5.47 -11.32
N GLU A 438 14.46 4.70 -12.39
CA GLU A 438 15.48 4.56 -13.46
C GLU A 438 15.72 5.90 -14.17
N ARG A 439 14.65 6.63 -14.51
CA ARG A 439 14.78 7.99 -15.08
C ARG A 439 15.56 8.91 -14.15
N LEU A 440 15.21 8.94 -12.87
CA LEU A 440 15.88 9.78 -11.86
C LEU A 440 17.34 9.36 -11.63
N ALA A 441 17.63 8.06 -11.62
CA ALA A 441 18.98 7.53 -11.49
C ALA A 441 19.84 7.83 -12.73
N CYS A 442 19.27 7.72 -13.94
CA CYS A 442 19.92 8.11 -15.19
C CYS A 442 20.27 9.60 -15.19
N LEU A 443 19.30 10.46 -14.85
CA LEU A 443 19.52 11.90 -14.67
C LEU A 443 20.64 12.14 -13.66
N SER A 444 20.55 11.53 -12.49
CA SER A 444 21.57 11.65 -11.45
C SER A 444 22.97 11.26 -11.94
N LYS A 445 23.11 10.13 -12.63
CA LYS A 445 24.42 9.62 -13.11
C LYS A 445 25.02 10.48 -14.22
N GLN A 446 24.20 10.99 -15.14
CA GLN A 446 24.68 11.89 -16.21
C GLN A 446 25.08 13.27 -15.67
N LEU A 447 24.53 13.63 -14.53
CA LEU A 447 24.58 14.97 -13.95
C LEU A 447 25.31 15.00 -12.60
N MET A 448 26.05 13.95 -12.28
CA MET A 448 27.15 14.00 -11.32
C MET A 448 28.45 14.06 -12.11
N ASP A 449 29.25 15.11 -11.91
CA ASP A 449 30.58 15.15 -12.49
C ASP A 449 31.51 14.12 -11.81
N ALA A 450 32.68 13.87 -12.42
CA ALA A 450 33.68 12.93 -11.89
C ALA A 450 34.23 13.33 -10.50
N GLN A 451 33.83 14.50 -9.98
CA GLN A 451 34.23 15.09 -8.71
C GLN A 451 33.14 15.00 -7.64
N GLY A 452 31.95 14.45 -7.97
CA GLY A 452 30.85 14.33 -7.01
C GLY A 452 30.23 15.67 -6.63
N THR A 453 30.09 16.60 -7.58
CA THR A 453 29.27 17.80 -7.40
C THR A 453 27.91 17.66 -8.05
N CYS A 454 26.88 18.24 -7.43
CA CYS A 454 25.53 18.14 -7.96
C CYS A 454 25.37 19.08 -9.16
N SER A 455 24.91 18.55 -10.28
CA SER A 455 24.60 19.38 -11.44
C SER A 455 23.48 20.38 -11.13
N PRO A 456 23.55 21.58 -11.73
CA PRO A 456 22.46 22.56 -11.68
C PRO A 456 21.15 22.07 -12.33
N GLN A 457 21.15 20.93 -13.03
CA GLN A 457 19.95 20.32 -13.63
C GLN A 457 19.17 19.41 -12.66
N LEU A 458 19.74 19.04 -11.51
CA LEU A 458 19.00 18.34 -10.46
C LEU A 458 18.48 19.35 -9.43
N PRO A 459 17.28 19.14 -8.87
CA PRO A 459 16.81 19.95 -7.77
C PRO A 459 17.82 19.94 -6.60
N GLU A 460 18.22 21.13 -6.14
CA GLU A 460 19.21 21.29 -5.05
C GLU A 460 18.82 20.49 -3.80
N VAL A 461 17.52 20.42 -3.51
CA VAL A 461 16.99 19.68 -2.36
C VAL A 461 17.22 18.16 -2.48
N TRP A 462 17.23 17.60 -3.69
CA TRP A 462 17.57 16.21 -3.93
C TRP A 462 19.07 15.94 -3.85
N CYS A 463 19.90 16.90 -4.27
CA CYS A 463 21.34 16.83 -4.07
C CYS A 463 21.71 16.68 -2.59
N ARG A 464 20.93 17.35 -1.72
CA ARG A 464 21.16 17.36 -0.27
C ARG A 464 20.58 16.14 0.43
N HIS A 465 19.37 15.72 0.06
CA HIS A 465 18.59 14.74 0.82
C HIS A 465 18.39 13.39 0.11
N GLY A 466 18.86 13.24 -1.13
CA GLY A 466 18.51 12.11 -2.01
C GLY A 466 17.17 12.32 -2.70
N SER A 467 16.91 11.58 -3.79
CA SER A 467 15.64 11.73 -4.49
C SER A 467 14.52 11.02 -3.70
N PRO A 468 13.27 11.50 -3.80
CA PRO A 468 12.14 10.90 -3.10
C PRO A 468 11.88 9.48 -3.59
N HIS A 469 12.26 9.13 -4.81
CA HIS A 469 11.90 7.88 -5.47
C HIS A 469 13.11 7.04 -5.86
N ASP A 470 14.16 7.09 -5.06
CA ASP A 470 15.25 6.14 -5.14
C ASP A 470 14.73 4.75 -4.70
N MET A 471 13.96 4.06 -5.56
CA MET A 471 13.91 2.60 -5.51
C MET A 471 15.35 2.16 -5.79
N PHE A 472 16.12 2.03 -4.72
CA PHE A 472 17.52 1.65 -4.74
C PHE A 472 17.55 0.18 -5.09
N THR A 473 17.37 -0.13 -6.38
CA THR A 473 17.10 -1.49 -6.86
C THR A 473 17.95 -2.46 -6.07
N ILE A 474 17.27 -3.25 -5.26
CA ILE A 474 17.80 -4.49 -4.74
C ILE A 474 18.38 -5.15 -6.01
N TYR A 475 19.72 -5.28 -6.08
CA TYR A 475 20.47 -5.82 -7.24
C TYR A 475 20.95 -4.90 -8.40
N GLY A 476 21.31 -3.61 -8.19
CA GLY A 476 22.43 -3.05 -8.99
C GLY A 476 22.27 -1.76 -9.79
N VAL A 477 21.36 -0.85 -9.45
CA VAL A 477 21.48 0.56 -9.84
C VAL A 477 22.53 1.24 -8.94
N PRO A 478 23.55 1.93 -9.49
CA PRO A 478 24.54 2.66 -8.71
C PRO A 478 23.87 3.70 -7.80
N ARG A 479 24.24 3.70 -6.52
CA ARG A 479 23.72 4.62 -5.51
C ARG A 479 24.35 6.00 -5.69
N LEU A 480 23.57 7.06 -5.49
CA LEU A 480 24.10 8.37 -5.11
C LEU A 480 24.82 8.21 -3.76
N ALA A 481 26.15 8.15 -3.80
CA ALA A 481 26.97 8.04 -2.60
C ALA A 481 27.23 9.44 -2.01
N GLY A 482 26.41 9.84 -1.04
CA GLY A 482 26.70 10.96 -0.13
C GLY A 482 26.33 12.37 -0.62
N PRO A 483 26.46 13.37 0.27
CA PRO A 483 26.14 14.76 -0.01
C PRO A 483 27.15 15.35 -1.01
N LEU A 484 26.63 15.96 -2.07
CA LEU A 484 27.44 16.64 -3.08
C LEU A 484 27.59 18.12 -2.70
N LEU A 485 28.81 18.65 -2.86
CA LEU A 485 29.13 20.03 -2.50
C LEU A 485 28.36 21.04 -3.36
N HIS A 486 27.90 22.11 -2.72
CA HIS A 486 27.15 23.22 -3.31
C HIS A 486 28.00 23.98 -4.32
N ARG A 487 27.44 24.34 -5.48
CA ARG A 487 27.92 25.48 -6.27
C ARG A 487 26.93 26.62 -6.14
N THR A 488 27.44 27.82 -5.88
CA THR A 488 26.68 29.07 -5.86
C THR A 488 26.53 29.63 -7.27
N ASP A 489 25.39 30.30 -7.48
CA ASP A 489 24.95 31.04 -8.66
C ASP A 489 24.63 30.22 -9.93
N LEU A 490 23.34 30.16 -10.29
CA LEU A 490 22.77 31.05 -11.31
C LEU A 490 21.25 30.84 -11.44
N ALA A 491 20.56 31.96 -11.60
CA ALA A 491 19.15 32.07 -11.95
C ALA A 491 18.89 31.62 -13.39
N GLU A 492 17.65 31.19 -13.62
CA GLU A 492 16.95 31.07 -14.91
C GLU A 492 17.72 30.40 -16.05
N LEU A 493 17.33 29.18 -16.44
CA LEU A 493 17.41 28.74 -17.84
C LEU A 493 16.53 27.51 -18.09
N TRP A 494 15.59 27.67 -19.03
CA TRP A 494 14.80 26.62 -19.67
C TRP A 494 15.71 25.67 -20.46
N ILE A 495 15.59 24.34 -20.29
CA ILE A 495 16.26 23.37 -21.18
C ILE A 495 15.42 22.09 -21.39
N THR A 496 15.44 21.64 -22.65
CA THR A 496 14.85 20.45 -23.31
C THR A 496 15.25 19.09 -22.70
N PRO A 497 14.48 18.01 -22.94
CA PRO A 497 14.76 16.69 -22.37
C PRO A 497 16.14 16.17 -22.79
N PRO A 498 16.96 15.63 -21.88
CA PRO A 498 18.25 15.05 -22.24
C PRO A 498 18.05 13.77 -23.05
N ALA A 499 19.03 13.49 -23.91
CA ALA A 499 19.08 12.25 -24.70
C ALA A 499 19.04 11.01 -23.78
N PRO A 500 18.41 9.90 -24.21
CA PRO A 500 18.34 8.69 -23.40
C PRO A 500 19.74 8.21 -23.01
N CYS A 501 19.93 7.86 -21.73
CA CYS A 501 21.10 7.10 -21.29
C CYS A 501 21.34 5.95 -22.28
N GLY A 502 22.57 5.89 -22.83
CA GLY A 502 22.88 5.17 -24.06
C GLY A 502 22.34 3.73 -24.13
N THR A 503 22.05 3.30 -25.35
CA THR A 503 21.42 2.03 -25.75
C THR A 503 22.11 0.75 -25.26
N ASN A 504 23.24 0.85 -24.54
CA ASN A 504 24.05 -0.28 -24.08
C ASN A 504 23.96 -0.56 -22.56
N SER A 505 23.10 0.15 -21.80
CA SER A 505 22.69 -0.27 -20.45
C SER A 505 21.37 -1.07 -20.43
N ALA A 506 20.75 -1.27 -21.59
CA ALA A 506 19.45 -1.93 -21.77
C ALA A 506 19.50 -3.48 -21.67
N GLY A 507 20.36 -4.03 -20.80
CA GLY A 507 20.67 -5.47 -20.79
C GLY A 507 19.88 -6.34 -19.82
N HIS A 508 19.45 -5.85 -18.66
CA HIS A 508 18.87 -6.72 -17.61
C HIS A 508 17.79 -6.11 -16.69
N HIS A 509 17.25 -4.90 -16.98
CA HIS A 509 16.59 -4.08 -15.95
C HIS A 509 15.04 -3.91 -16.06
N ALA A 510 14.38 -4.59 -17.00
CA ALA A 510 12.95 -4.41 -17.32
C ALA A 510 11.96 -5.31 -16.54
N GLN A 511 12.37 -5.97 -15.47
CA GLN A 511 11.50 -6.87 -14.70
C GLN A 511 11.21 -6.31 -13.31
N ASN A 512 9.94 -6.40 -12.91
CA ASN A 512 9.50 -6.16 -11.54
C ASN A 512 10.18 -7.11 -10.56
N ILE A 513 10.44 -6.62 -9.35
CA ILE A 513 11.01 -7.35 -8.21
C ILE A 513 9.90 -8.15 -7.53
N PHE A 514 8.83 -7.46 -7.11
CA PHE A 514 7.82 -8.00 -6.23
C PHE A 514 6.69 -8.66 -7.01
N PHE A 515 6.24 -8.05 -8.11
CA PHE A 515 5.03 -8.46 -8.84
C PHE A 515 5.37 -8.72 -10.33
N PRO A 516 5.64 -9.96 -10.74
CA PRO A 516 6.04 -10.29 -12.10
C PRO A 516 5.03 -9.80 -13.16
N VAL A 517 5.51 -8.96 -14.10
CA VAL A 517 4.67 -8.40 -15.19
C VAL A 517 4.06 -9.50 -16.06
N GLY A 518 4.74 -10.64 -16.22
CA GLY A 518 4.24 -11.79 -16.98
C GLY A 518 2.94 -12.39 -16.40
N GLU A 519 2.68 -12.22 -15.11
CA GLU A 519 1.49 -12.76 -14.44
C GLU A 519 0.28 -11.82 -14.50
N LYS A 520 0.47 -10.60 -15.01
CA LYS A 520 -0.60 -9.60 -15.22
C LYS A 520 -1.76 -10.16 -16.06
N TRP A 521 -1.42 -10.95 -17.08
CA TRP A 521 -2.36 -11.50 -18.06
C TRP A 521 -2.65 -12.99 -17.84
N ALA A 522 -2.23 -13.53 -16.70
CA ALA A 522 -2.55 -14.89 -16.33
C ALA A 522 -4.08 -15.11 -16.33
N ARG A 523 -4.50 -16.32 -16.68
CA ARG A 523 -5.91 -16.74 -16.72
C ARG A 523 -6.06 -18.09 -16.05
N GLY A 524 -7.27 -18.33 -15.54
CA GLY A 524 -7.63 -19.57 -14.87
C GLY A 524 -7.84 -19.39 -13.37
N PRO A 525 -8.42 -20.41 -12.72
CA PRO A 525 -8.81 -20.33 -11.32
C PRO A 525 -7.60 -20.20 -10.38
N ARG A 526 -6.46 -20.72 -10.81
CA ARG A 526 -5.13 -20.63 -10.22
C ARG A 526 -4.09 -20.70 -11.34
N LEU A 527 -2.89 -20.20 -11.10
CA LEU A 527 -1.75 -20.48 -11.99
C LEU A 527 -1.54 -21.99 -12.07
N ALA A 528 -1.43 -22.54 -13.28
CA ALA A 528 -1.22 -23.97 -13.51
C ALA A 528 0.12 -24.41 -12.88
N GLY A 529 0.09 -25.41 -11.99
CA GLY A 529 1.26 -25.85 -11.22
C GLY A 529 1.61 -24.99 -9.99
N GLY A 530 0.77 -24.01 -9.65
CA GLY A 530 0.95 -23.14 -8.48
C GLY A 530 0.72 -23.85 -7.14
N VAL A 531 1.45 -23.40 -6.12
CA VAL A 531 1.32 -23.89 -4.74
C VAL A 531 -0.02 -23.44 -4.16
N THR A 532 -0.68 -24.35 -3.44
CA THR A 532 -1.84 -24.00 -2.63
C THR A 532 -1.34 -23.65 -1.23
N VAL A 533 -1.60 -22.42 -0.80
CA VAL A 533 -1.28 -21.96 0.54
C VAL A 533 -2.59 -21.83 1.32
N GLU A 534 -2.65 -22.43 2.50
CA GLU A 534 -3.71 -22.16 3.47
C GLU A 534 -3.25 -21.02 4.37
N ASP A 535 -4.16 -20.09 4.65
CA ASP A 535 -3.95 -18.86 5.40
C ASP A 535 -5.35 -18.28 5.68
N ASP A 536 -5.47 -17.18 6.41
CA ASP A 536 -6.72 -16.52 6.82
C ASP A 536 -7.72 -16.30 5.69
N HIS A 537 -7.26 -16.16 4.45
CA HIS A 537 -8.12 -15.91 3.28
C HIS A 537 -9.05 -17.09 2.92
N ILE A 538 -8.77 -18.32 3.37
CA ILE A 538 -9.53 -19.51 2.97
C ILE A 538 -11.03 -19.39 3.27
N HIS A 539 -11.38 -18.70 4.36
CA HIS A 539 -12.77 -18.45 4.79
C HIS A 539 -13.46 -17.33 4.00
N TRP A 540 -12.68 -16.55 3.25
CA TRP A 540 -13.11 -15.39 2.48
C TRP A 540 -13.21 -15.67 0.98
N MET A 541 -12.84 -16.88 0.54
CA MET A 541 -12.92 -17.31 -0.87
C MET A 541 -14.34 -17.21 -1.45
N GLY A 542 -15.38 -17.25 -0.62
CA GLY A 542 -16.77 -17.00 -1.04
C GLY A 542 -17.01 -15.58 -1.60
N THR A 543 -16.14 -14.62 -1.29
CA THR A 543 -16.17 -13.28 -1.91
C THR A 543 -15.84 -13.31 -3.41
N GLN A 544 -15.14 -14.37 -3.87
CA GLN A 544 -14.64 -14.56 -5.24
C GLN A 544 -13.66 -13.46 -5.70
N ARG A 545 -13.08 -12.71 -4.77
CA ARG A 545 -12.17 -11.59 -5.04
C ARG A 545 -11.06 -11.50 -3.99
N VAL A 546 -10.40 -12.63 -3.74
CA VAL A 546 -9.26 -12.73 -2.83
C VAL A 546 -7.96 -12.42 -3.57
N LEU A 547 -7.20 -11.45 -3.08
CA LEU A 547 -5.82 -11.15 -3.44
C LEU A 547 -4.92 -11.61 -2.29
N HIS A 548 -4.11 -12.64 -2.52
CA HIS A 548 -3.22 -13.19 -1.49
C HIS A 548 -1.80 -12.69 -1.72
N LEU A 549 -1.38 -11.72 -0.90
CA LEU A 549 -0.05 -11.12 -0.91
C LEU A 549 0.84 -11.86 0.09
N ILE A 550 1.14 -13.11 -0.25
CA ILE A 550 2.15 -13.94 0.41
C ILE A 550 3.22 -14.33 -0.61
N PRO A 551 4.52 -14.17 -0.32
CA PRO A 551 5.55 -14.52 -1.28
C PRO A 551 5.68 -16.03 -1.47
N TRP A 552 6.23 -16.44 -2.61
CA TRP A 552 6.71 -17.80 -2.81
C TRP A 552 8.08 -17.80 -3.50
N PRO A 553 9.07 -18.59 -3.02
CA PRO A 553 9.04 -19.41 -1.81
C PRO A 553 8.89 -18.55 -0.53
N PHE A 554 8.44 -19.17 0.56
CA PHE A 554 8.39 -18.50 1.86
C PHE A 554 9.79 -18.05 2.32
N PRO A 555 9.88 -17.01 3.16
CA PRO A 555 11.13 -16.61 3.79
C PRO A 555 11.91 -17.77 4.41
N SER A 556 13.23 -17.78 4.27
CA SER A 556 14.07 -18.81 4.90
C SER A 556 14.10 -18.76 6.43
N SER A 557 13.58 -17.68 7.01
CA SER A 557 13.38 -17.48 8.44
C SER A 557 12.03 -18.01 8.94
N TRP A 558 11.06 -18.27 8.05
CA TRP A 558 9.69 -18.65 8.40
C TRP A 558 9.66 -19.81 9.41
N HIS A 559 8.91 -19.62 10.50
CA HIS A 559 8.81 -20.56 11.63
C HIS A 559 10.16 -21.00 12.23
N THR A 560 11.15 -20.11 12.21
CA THR A 560 12.43 -20.30 12.93
C THR A 560 12.71 -19.12 13.84
N ALA A 561 13.58 -19.30 14.84
CA ALA A 561 14.04 -18.21 15.70
C ALA A 561 14.77 -17.07 14.95
N ARG A 562 15.10 -17.25 13.66
CA ARG A 562 15.69 -16.19 12.81
C ARG A 562 14.66 -15.23 12.24
N ASP A 563 13.36 -15.46 12.45
CA ASP A 563 12.35 -14.45 12.15
C ASP A 563 12.27 -13.39 13.28
N ASP A 564 13.45 -12.86 13.61
CA ASP A 564 13.73 -11.89 14.67
C ASP A 564 13.99 -10.49 14.12
N GLY A 565 13.81 -10.30 12.82
CA GLY A 565 14.09 -9.07 12.08
C GLY A 565 15.44 -9.06 11.36
N SER A 566 16.36 -9.98 11.66
CA SER A 566 17.71 -9.99 11.05
C SER A 566 17.72 -10.33 9.55
N ASP A 567 16.72 -11.09 9.08
CA ASP A 567 16.54 -11.42 7.66
C ASP A 567 15.70 -10.36 6.90
N ILE A 568 15.16 -9.34 7.57
CA ILE A 568 14.40 -8.25 6.94
C ILE A 568 15.34 -7.32 6.17
N ASP A 569 15.03 -7.09 4.89
CA ASP A 569 15.81 -6.20 4.04
C ASP A 569 15.18 -4.80 4.03
N ALA A 570 15.89 -3.82 4.58
CA ALA A 570 15.31 -2.49 4.74
C ALA A 570 15.05 -1.78 3.39
N GLY A 571 15.69 -2.19 2.28
CA GLY A 571 15.35 -1.74 0.93
C GLY A 571 13.99 -2.27 0.47
N THR A 572 13.79 -3.57 0.61
CA THR A 572 12.50 -4.26 0.42
C THR A 572 11.41 -3.60 1.25
N VAL A 573 11.69 -3.30 2.52
CA VAL A 573 10.74 -2.68 3.44
C VAL A 573 10.16 -1.38 2.85
N VAL A 574 11.00 -0.43 2.43
CA VAL A 574 10.52 0.88 1.94
C VAL A 574 9.94 0.82 0.54
N ASP A 575 10.51 0.00 -0.35
CA ASP A 575 10.07 -0.09 -1.74
C ASP A 575 8.72 -0.79 -1.86
N LEU A 576 8.53 -1.91 -1.14
CA LEU A 576 7.26 -2.63 -1.12
C LEU A 576 6.16 -1.78 -0.46
N CYS A 577 6.46 -1.09 0.64
CA CYS A 577 5.52 -0.18 1.30
C CYS A 577 4.96 0.88 0.33
N ARG A 578 5.83 1.46 -0.51
CA ARG A 578 5.44 2.44 -1.54
C ARG A 578 4.51 1.86 -2.59
N VAL A 579 4.83 0.67 -3.10
CA VAL A 579 3.99 -0.03 -4.09
C VAL A 579 2.62 -0.32 -3.50
N LEU A 580 2.57 -0.83 -2.26
CA LEU A 580 1.32 -1.18 -1.58
C LEU A 580 0.44 0.05 -1.31
N GLU A 581 1.02 1.16 -0.83
CA GLU A 581 0.30 2.41 -0.62
C GLU A 581 -0.28 2.99 -1.91
N ALA A 582 0.54 3.05 -2.97
CA ALA A 582 0.12 3.55 -4.27
C ALA A 582 -0.95 2.66 -4.90
N PHE A 583 -0.85 1.34 -4.73
CA PHE A 583 -1.90 0.39 -5.09
C PHE A 583 -3.22 0.73 -4.38
N VAL A 584 -3.22 0.86 -3.05
CA VAL A 584 -4.43 1.16 -2.28
C VAL A 584 -5.07 2.48 -2.74
N LEU A 585 -4.28 3.53 -2.92
CA LEU A 585 -4.77 4.83 -3.41
C LEU A 585 -5.43 4.72 -4.79
N ARG A 586 -4.87 3.90 -5.70
CA ARG A 586 -5.41 3.72 -7.05
C ARG A 586 -6.68 2.88 -7.11
N LEU A 587 -7.07 2.16 -6.04
CA LEU A 587 -8.36 1.45 -5.97
C LEU A 587 -9.57 2.38 -6.14
N GLY A 588 -9.42 3.69 -5.87
CA GLY A 588 -10.47 4.69 -6.10
C GLY A 588 -10.77 5.01 -7.57
N GLU A 589 -9.90 4.63 -8.50
CA GLU A 589 -10.08 4.90 -9.93
C GLU A 589 -11.07 3.93 -10.59
N GLY A 590 -11.39 2.81 -9.92
CA GLY A 590 -12.08 1.67 -10.51
C GLY A 590 -11.08 0.60 -10.97
N TRP A 591 -11.58 -0.44 -11.64
CA TRP A 591 -10.68 -1.39 -12.28
C TRP A 591 -10.01 -0.71 -13.48
N MET A 592 -8.77 -1.03 -13.74
CA MET A 592 -7.96 -0.36 -14.77
C MET A 592 -8.69 -0.26 -16.13
N HIS A 593 -8.54 0.88 -16.78
CA HIS A 593 -8.95 1.06 -18.17
C HIS A 593 -8.04 0.20 -19.06
N GLU A 594 -8.65 -0.59 -19.95
CA GLU A 594 -7.93 -1.46 -20.91
C GLU A 594 -7.00 -0.67 -21.85
#